data_AF-A0A138AEB8-F1
#
_entry.id   AF-A0A138AEB8-F1
#
_cell.length_a   1.000
_cell.length_b   1.000
_cell.length_c   1.000
_cell.angle_alpha   90.00
_cell.angle_beta   90.00
_cell.angle_gamma   90.00
#
_symmetry.space_group_name_H-M   'P 1'
#
loop_
_entity.id
_entity.type
_entity.pdbx_description
1 polymer ?
#
loop_
_entity_poly.entity_id
_entity_poly.type
_entity_poly.pdbx_seq_one_letter_code
_entity_poly.pdbx_strand_id
1 'polypeptide(L)'
;MIDLHPVGRHVKIGAMSARFIASAVSFIATSLAVSPLTIGFAAAAPSKAGTTCGTVTSPTGANEYIYIDTGTVDCAEALAVAREYNAAITAGRTEGRGLHYRTGEWSCALRISQAPSSSEAMIGCSNATGSFTAGPEGRD
;
A
#
# COMPACT_ATOMS: atom_id res chain seq x y z
N MET A 1 8.71 -11.81 -49.76
CA MET A 1 10.17 -11.67 -49.56
C MET A 1 10.38 -10.29 -48.93
N ILE A 2 11.03 -10.13 -47.76
CA ILE A 2 12.35 -10.65 -47.31
C ILE A 2 13.46 -10.03 -48.19
N ASP A 3 14.56 -9.46 -47.71
CA ASP A 3 14.99 -8.79 -46.45
C ASP A 3 16.39 -8.17 -46.77
N LEU A 4 17.05 -7.53 -45.80
CA LEU A 4 18.44 -6.98 -45.81
C LEU A 4 18.67 -5.74 -46.73
N HIS A 5 19.31 -4.63 -46.31
CA HIS A 5 20.54 -4.37 -45.50
C HIS A 5 21.85 -4.73 -46.23
N PRO A 6 23.02 -4.07 -45.97
CA PRO A 6 23.38 -3.08 -44.91
C PRO A 6 23.26 -1.62 -45.44
N VAL A 7 23.91 -0.52 -44.99
CA VAL A 7 25.07 -0.17 -44.10
C VAL A 7 24.80 1.25 -43.52
N GLY A 8 25.35 1.77 -42.41
CA GLY A 8 26.16 1.23 -41.31
C GLY A 8 27.38 2.11 -40.94
N ARG A 9 27.45 2.66 -39.71
CA ARG A 9 28.48 3.60 -39.15
C ARG A 9 28.52 5.01 -39.81
N HIS A 10 28.89 6.13 -39.16
CA HIS A 10 29.30 6.44 -37.77
C HIS A 10 28.91 7.90 -37.35
N VAL A 11 28.28 8.07 -36.16
CA VAL A 11 28.53 9.07 -35.08
C VAL A 11 28.69 10.61 -35.38
N LYS A 12 27.74 11.42 -34.82
CA LYS A 12 27.83 12.81 -34.25
C LYS A 12 28.49 13.95 -35.11
N ILE A 13 28.13 15.24 -35.01
CA ILE A 13 28.02 16.14 -33.84
C ILE A 13 27.06 17.33 -34.12
N GLY A 14 26.27 17.72 -33.10
CA GLY A 14 25.76 19.10 -32.91
C GLY A 14 24.54 19.55 -33.73
N ALA A 15 23.76 20.54 -33.29
CA ALA A 15 23.62 21.09 -31.93
C ALA A 15 22.24 21.80 -31.74
N MET A 16 21.60 21.56 -30.58
CA MET A 16 20.55 22.38 -29.94
C MET A 16 19.34 22.85 -30.79
N SER A 17 18.19 22.20 -30.57
CA SER A 17 16.89 22.48 -31.21
C SER A 17 16.39 23.92 -31.02
N ALA A 18 15.71 24.45 -32.04
CA ALA A 18 15.18 25.82 -32.03
C ALA A 18 13.66 25.89 -32.27
N ARG A 19 12.96 26.50 -31.30
CA ARG A 19 11.70 27.28 -31.43
C ARG A 19 10.36 26.55 -31.65
N PHE A 20 9.31 27.38 -31.63
CA PHE A 20 7.88 27.16 -31.93
C PHE A 20 7.02 26.52 -30.82
N ILE A 21 5.86 27.08 -30.42
CA ILE A 21 5.36 28.47 -30.57
C ILE A 21 4.44 28.83 -29.38
N ALA A 22 4.06 30.11 -29.24
CA ALA A 22 3.31 30.65 -28.10
C ALA A 22 1.84 30.23 -28.01
N SER A 23 1.27 30.36 -26.80
CA SER A 23 -0.02 31.05 -26.61
C SER A 23 -0.07 31.69 -25.22
N ALA A 24 -0.77 32.81 -25.06
CA ALA A 24 -0.79 33.59 -23.82
C ALA A 24 -2.21 33.67 -23.23
N VAL A 25 -2.34 33.29 -21.95
CA VAL A 25 -3.53 33.53 -21.13
C VAL A 25 -3.06 34.03 -19.76
N SER A 26 -3.73 35.05 -19.23
CA SER A 26 -3.28 35.83 -18.08
C SER A 26 -3.24 35.02 -16.77
N PHE A 27 -2.04 34.80 -16.23
CA PHE A 27 -1.89 34.63 -14.79
C PHE A 27 -1.98 35.99 -14.12
N ILE A 28 -3.16 36.31 -13.59
CA ILE A 28 -3.36 37.49 -12.74
C ILE A 28 -2.45 37.30 -11.51
N ALA A 29 -1.57 38.27 -11.26
CA ALA A 29 -0.69 38.29 -10.09
C ALA A 29 -1.49 38.67 -8.83
N THR A 30 -2.46 37.84 -8.46
CA THR A 30 -3.17 37.94 -7.18
C THR A 30 -2.19 37.58 -6.08
N SER A 31 -1.79 38.56 -5.28
CA SER A 31 -0.87 38.39 -4.13
C SER A 31 -1.53 37.63 -2.98
N LEU A 32 -1.91 36.37 -3.22
CA LEU A 32 -2.20 35.40 -2.19
C LEU A 32 -0.91 35.19 -1.41
N ALA A 33 -0.86 35.74 -0.20
CA ALA A 33 0.14 35.37 0.78
C ALA A 33 -0.08 33.89 1.12
N VAL A 34 0.61 33.01 0.40
CA VAL A 34 0.67 31.58 0.70
C VAL A 34 1.50 31.42 1.96
N SER A 35 0.86 31.66 3.10
CA SER A 35 1.34 31.15 4.39
C SER A 35 1.71 29.69 4.17
N PRO A 36 2.96 29.28 4.42
CA PRO A 36 3.30 27.86 4.34
C PRO A 36 2.44 27.16 5.39
N LEU A 37 1.45 26.39 4.93
CA LEU A 37 0.86 25.37 5.78
C LEU A 37 1.98 24.37 6.04
N THR A 38 2.67 24.54 7.16
CA THR A 38 3.51 23.53 7.76
C THR A 38 2.57 22.38 8.14
N ILE A 39 2.28 21.51 7.18
CA ILE A 39 1.54 20.27 7.41
C ILE A 39 2.45 19.44 8.30
N GLY A 40 2.23 19.58 9.61
CA GLY A 40 2.87 18.77 10.62
C GLY A 40 2.36 17.35 10.46
N PHE A 41 3.07 16.57 9.64
CA PHE A 41 2.96 15.12 9.62
C PHE A 41 3.45 14.60 10.96
N ALA A 42 2.58 14.69 11.98
CA ALA A 42 2.75 13.99 13.23
C ALA A 42 2.77 12.50 12.89
N ALA A 43 3.96 11.91 12.91
CA ALA A 43 4.10 10.47 12.86
C ALA A 43 3.25 9.91 14.00
N ALA A 44 2.29 9.04 13.68
CA ALA A 44 1.43 8.46 14.69
C ALA A 44 2.28 7.64 15.67
N ALA A 45 1.88 7.64 16.94
CA ALA A 45 2.59 6.86 17.94
C ALA A 45 2.30 5.36 17.68
N PRO A 46 3.32 4.49 17.69
CA PRO A 46 3.11 3.08 17.45
C PRO A 46 2.22 2.50 18.55
N SER A 47 1.14 1.84 18.13
CA SER A 47 0.13 1.28 19.02
C SER A 47 0.59 -0.04 19.61
N LYS A 48 0.10 -0.34 20.82
CA LYS A 48 0.52 -1.52 21.59
C LYS A 48 -0.41 -2.70 21.34
N ALA A 49 0.07 -3.91 21.67
CA ALA A 49 -0.79 -5.08 21.82
C ALA A 49 -2.08 -4.77 22.59
N GLY A 50 -3.22 -5.27 22.11
CA GLY A 50 -4.56 -4.96 22.62
C GLY A 50 -5.19 -3.66 22.09
N THR A 51 -4.59 -3.01 21.08
CA THR A 51 -5.18 -1.82 20.43
C THR A 51 -5.95 -2.22 19.16
N THR A 52 -7.20 -1.76 19.03
CA THR A 52 -7.97 -1.83 17.78
C THR A 52 -7.73 -0.56 16.95
N CYS A 53 -7.21 -0.73 15.73
CA CYS A 53 -6.74 0.38 14.89
C CYS A 53 -7.79 0.97 13.93
N GLY A 54 -8.93 0.30 13.74
CA GLY A 54 -9.95 0.63 12.73
C GLY A 54 -10.29 -0.56 11.85
N THR A 55 -10.94 -0.32 10.71
CA THR A 55 -11.42 -1.38 9.80
C THR A 55 -10.80 -1.33 8.40
N VAL A 56 -10.76 -2.49 7.75
CA VAL A 56 -10.54 -2.67 6.30
C VAL A 56 -11.70 -3.46 5.71
N THR A 57 -11.87 -3.39 4.39
CA THR A 57 -12.82 -4.26 3.67
C THR A 57 -12.09 -5.51 3.16
N SER A 58 -12.68 -6.67 3.38
CA SER A 58 -12.20 -7.97 2.92
C SER A 58 -12.39 -8.15 1.41
N PRO A 59 -11.73 -9.15 0.78
CA PRO A 59 -12.00 -9.53 -0.61
C PRO A 59 -13.43 -10.04 -0.85
N THR A 60 -14.17 -10.39 0.22
CA THR A 60 -15.58 -10.80 0.17
C THR A 60 -16.55 -9.65 0.46
N GLY A 61 -16.07 -8.43 0.71
CA GLY A 61 -16.89 -7.25 0.99
C GLY A 61 -17.32 -7.08 2.45
N ALA A 62 -16.82 -7.91 3.37
CA ALA A 62 -17.05 -7.78 4.80
C ALA A 62 -16.13 -6.70 5.40
N ASN A 63 -16.52 -6.11 6.54
CA ASN A 63 -15.63 -5.23 7.31
C ASN A 63 -14.84 -6.06 8.34
N GLU A 64 -13.53 -5.89 8.35
CA GLU A 64 -12.57 -6.56 9.23
C GLU A 64 -11.87 -5.51 10.09
N TYR A 65 -11.97 -5.63 11.41
CA TYR A 65 -11.27 -4.81 12.39
C TYR A 65 -9.81 -5.27 12.52
N ILE A 66 -8.89 -4.31 12.57
CA ILE A 66 -7.45 -4.53 12.78
C ILE A 66 -7.16 -4.45 14.29
N TYR A 67 -6.68 -5.55 14.86
CA TYR A 67 -6.25 -5.64 16.26
C TYR A 67 -4.75 -5.92 16.33
N ILE A 68 -3.99 -5.16 17.11
CA ILE A 68 -2.57 -5.43 17.36
C ILE A 68 -2.46 -6.60 18.35
N ASP A 69 -1.99 -7.76 17.90
CA ASP A 69 -1.85 -8.96 18.73
C ASP A 69 -0.61 -8.85 19.65
N THR A 70 0.54 -8.40 19.10
CA THR A 70 1.81 -8.33 19.84
C THR A 70 2.70 -7.16 19.41
N GLY A 71 3.62 -6.77 20.30
CA GLY A 71 4.67 -5.78 20.00
C GLY A 71 4.16 -4.33 19.97
N THR A 72 4.78 -3.52 19.12
CA THR A 72 4.40 -2.13 18.86
C THR A 72 4.34 -1.88 17.36
N VAL A 73 3.16 -1.53 16.85
CA VAL A 73 2.83 -1.46 15.42
C VAL A 73 2.07 -0.17 15.15
N ASP A 74 2.41 0.56 14.09
CA ASP A 74 1.65 1.75 13.70
C ASP A 74 0.28 1.36 13.12
N CYS A 75 -0.79 2.05 13.54
CA CYS A 75 -2.14 1.71 13.07
C CYS A 75 -2.37 2.03 11.60
N ALA A 76 -1.77 3.10 11.05
CA ALA A 76 -1.87 3.42 9.64
C ALA A 76 -1.03 2.45 8.78
N GLU A 77 0.11 1.99 9.29
CA GLU A 77 0.90 0.90 8.70
C GLU A 77 0.09 -0.40 8.66
N ALA A 78 -0.45 -0.86 9.79
CA ALA A 78 -1.25 -2.11 9.85
C ALA A 78 -2.47 -2.06 8.92
N LEU A 79 -3.19 -0.93 8.88
CA LEU A 79 -4.28 -0.70 7.94
C LEU A 79 -3.81 -0.68 6.47
N ALA A 80 -2.60 -0.22 6.17
CA ALA A 80 -2.04 -0.24 4.81
C ALA A 80 -1.65 -1.67 4.38
N VAL A 81 -0.92 -2.38 5.22
CA VAL A 81 -0.50 -3.77 5.02
C VAL A 81 -1.72 -4.69 4.81
N ALA A 82 -2.76 -4.53 5.61
CA ALA A 82 -4.01 -5.29 5.46
C ALA A 82 -4.74 -4.98 4.14
N ARG A 83 -4.82 -3.70 3.73
CA ARG A 83 -5.39 -3.31 2.42
C ARG A 83 -4.59 -3.88 1.25
N GLU A 84 -3.27 -3.85 1.31
CA GLU A 84 -2.40 -4.39 0.25
C GLU A 84 -2.51 -5.91 0.14
N TYR A 85 -2.60 -6.61 1.26
CA TYR A 85 -2.87 -8.05 1.30
C TYR A 85 -4.25 -8.37 0.68
N ASN A 86 -5.31 -7.64 1.05
CA ASN A 86 -6.64 -7.85 0.46
C ASN A 86 -6.65 -7.54 -1.05
N ALA A 87 -5.97 -6.49 -1.49
CA ALA A 87 -5.76 -6.19 -2.91
C ALA A 87 -4.91 -7.26 -3.63
N ALA A 88 -3.97 -7.92 -2.95
CA ALA A 88 -3.21 -9.03 -3.50
C ALA A 88 -4.07 -10.30 -3.67
N ILE A 89 -4.98 -10.61 -2.73
CA ILE A 89 -5.98 -11.68 -2.90
C ILE A 89 -6.88 -11.38 -4.11
N THR A 90 -7.50 -10.20 -4.16
CA THR A 90 -8.41 -9.82 -5.26
C THR A 90 -7.72 -9.84 -6.63
N ALA A 91 -6.41 -9.55 -6.69
CA ALA A 91 -5.60 -9.63 -7.90
C ALA A 91 -5.01 -11.04 -8.19
N GLY A 92 -5.30 -12.06 -7.37
CA GLY A 92 -4.77 -13.42 -7.54
C GLY A 92 -3.26 -13.56 -7.31
N ARG A 93 -2.62 -12.62 -6.60
CA ARG A 93 -1.17 -12.51 -6.41
C ARG A 93 -0.64 -13.22 -5.15
N THR A 94 -1.40 -14.17 -4.61
CA THR A 94 -1.03 -14.88 -3.38
C THR A 94 0.05 -15.93 -3.65
N GLU A 95 1.07 -15.96 -2.80
CA GLU A 95 2.28 -16.76 -2.98
C GLU A 95 2.04 -18.27 -2.76
N GLY A 96 2.91 -19.09 -3.36
CA GLY A 96 2.67 -20.50 -3.63
C GLY A 96 2.53 -21.44 -2.43
N ARG A 97 1.38 -21.41 -1.76
CA ARG A 97 0.70 -22.54 -1.08
C ARG A 97 -0.67 -22.21 -0.46
N GLY A 98 -1.15 -20.98 -0.55
CA GLY A 98 -2.45 -20.57 -0.02
C GLY A 98 -2.63 -19.06 -0.08
N LEU A 99 -3.52 -18.51 0.75
CA LEU A 99 -3.67 -17.05 0.92
C LEU A 99 -2.52 -16.50 1.80
N HIS A 100 -1.32 -16.48 1.23
CA HIS A 100 -0.10 -15.89 1.79
C HIS A 100 0.38 -14.76 0.86
N TYR A 101 0.90 -13.67 1.43
CA TYR A 101 1.48 -12.57 0.67
C TYR A 101 2.44 -11.76 1.53
N ARG A 102 3.46 -11.18 0.92
CA ARG A 102 4.45 -10.30 1.55
C ARG A 102 4.28 -8.87 1.06
N THR A 103 4.28 -7.91 1.98
CA THR A 103 4.44 -6.48 1.66
C THR A 103 5.45 -5.85 2.61
N GLY A 104 6.47 -5.19 2.05
CA GLY A 104 7.62 -4.73 2.82
C GLY A 104 8.25 -5.86 3.65
N GLU A 105 8.37 -5.63 4.96
CA GLU A 105 8.85 -6.62 5.93
C GLU A 105 7.74 -7.54 6.50
N TRP A 106 6.47 -7.28 6.15
CA TRP A 106 5.33 -8.02 6.69
C TRP A 106 5.07 -9.31 5.94
N SER A 107 5.04 -10.42 6.68
CA SER A 107 4.53 -11.70 6.22
C SER A 107 3.08 -11.85 6.67
N CYS A 108 2.15 -11.83 5.72
CA CYS A 108 0.72 -11.95 5.98
C CYS A 108 0.16 -13.29 5.50
N ALA A 109 -0.76 -13.84 6.29
CA ALA A 109 -1.34 -15.16 6.08
C ALA A 109 -2.79 -15.20 6.56
N LEU A 110 -3.65 -15.92 5.84
CA LEU A 110 -4.95 -16.29 6.36
C LEU A 110 -4.77 -17.32 7.48
N ARG A 111 -5.16 -16.96 8.70
CA ARG A 111 -5.29 -17.86 9.84
C ARG A 111 -6.75 -18.28 9.94
N ILE A 112 -7.03 -19.57 9.96
CA ILE A 112 -8.33 -20.07 10.42
C ILE A 112 -8.29 -20.04 11.94
N SER A 113 -9.14 -19.24 12.58
CA SER A 113 -9.30 -19.31 14.02
C SER A 113 -10.05 -20.61 14.38
N GLN A 114 -9.58 -21.32 15.40
CA GLN A 114 -10.32 -22.44 15.98
C GLN A 114 -11.23 -21.95 17.12
N ALA A 115 -12.02 -20.91 16.85
CA ALA A 115 -13.11 -20.52 17.73
C ALA A 115 -14.18 -21.62 17.68
N PRO A 116 -14.68 -22.12 18.83
CA PRO A 116 -15.57 -23.30 18.85
C PRO A 116 -16.96 -23.05 18.25
N SER A 117 -17.31 -21.80 17.94
CA SER A 117 -18.58 -21.38 17.33
C SER A 117 -18.52 -21.17 15.81
N SER A 118 -17.35 -20.85 15.25
CA SER A 118 -17.21 -20.47 13.84
C SER A 118 -15.78 -20.61 13.34
N SER A 119 -15.60 -21.29 12.21
CA SER A 119 -14.32 -21.40 11.49
C SER A 119 -14.02 -20.12 10.71
N GLU A 120 -13.83 -19.00 11.42
CA GLU A 120 -13.61 -17.70 10.81
C GLU A 120 -12.19 -17.57 10.26
N ALA A 121 -12.13 -17.18 8.98
CA ALA A 121 -10.91 -16.81 8.31
C ALA A 121 -10.53 -15.39 8.72
N MET A 122 -9.34 -15.22 9.31
CA MET A 122 -8.84 -13.95 9.82
C MET A 122 -7.40 -13.72 9.32
N ILE A 123 -7.02 -12.49 9.00
CA ILE A 123 -5.75 -12.20 8.33
C ILE A 123 -4.70 -11.87 9.39
N GLY A 124 -3.77 -12.80 9.65
CA GLY A 124 -2.66 -12.57 10.56
C GLY A 124 -1.42 -12.06 9.82
N CYS A 125 -0.93 -10.88 10.18
CA CYS A 125 0.30 -10.28 9.67
C CYS A 125 1.35 -10.16 10.79
N SER A 126 2.61 -10.40 10.46
CA SER A 126 3.73 -10.28 11.41
C SER A 126 5.04 -9.88 10.72
N ASN A 127 5.85 -9.08 11.42
CA ASN A 127 7.20 -8.69 11.04
C ASN A 127 8.16 -8.90 12.26
N ALA A 128 9.27 -8.15 12.35
CA ALA A 128 10.18 -8.20 13.49
C ALA A 128 9.78 -7.31 14.70
N THR A 129 8.86 -6.35 14.54
CA THR A 129 8.47 -5.38 15.59
C THR A 129 7.13 -5.71 16.26
N GLY A 130 6.29 -6.54 15.63
CA GLY A 130 5.04 -7.01 16.21
C GLY A 130 4.19 -7.87 15.26
N SER A 131 2.94 -8.05 15.64
CA SER A 131 1.93 -8.74 14.84
C SER A 131 0.55 -8.14 15.05
N PHE A 132 -0.30 -8.26 14.04
CA PHE A 132 -1.70 -7.85 14.08
C PHE A 132 -2.58 -8.85 13.33
N THR A 133 -3.87 -8.86 13.66
CA THR A 133 -4.88 -9.64 12.94
C THR A 133 -6.02 -8.74 12.44
N ALA A 134 -6.47 -8.95 11.20
CA ALA A 134 -7.75 -8.46 10.69
C ALA A 134 -8.85 -9.53 10.85
N GLY A 135 -10.05 -9.14 11.26
CA GLY A 135 -11.24 -10.00 11.23
C GLY A 135 -12.47 -9.38 11.91
N PRO A 136 -13.56 -10.13 12.15
CA PRO A 136 -14.78 -9.61 12.77
C PRO A 136 -14.61 -8.89 14.13
N GLU A 137 -15.69 -8.20 14.52
CA GLU A 137 -15.83 -7.46 15.78
C GLU A 137 -15.84 -8.41 16.99
N GLY A 138 -15.27 -8.00 18.13
CA GLY A 138 -15.30 -8.78 19.37
C GLY A 138 -14.13 -9.76 19.58
N ARG A 139 -12.91 -9.39 19.19
CA ARG A 139 -11.66 -10.10 19.56
C ARG A 139 -11.17 -9.71 20.97
N ASP A 140 -12.00 -9.99 21.98
CA ASP A 140 -11.64 -9.89 23.41
C ASP A 140 -11.16 -11.25 23.98
#